data_AF-A0A7V2EEL0-F1
#
_entry.id   AF-A0A7V2EEL0-F1
#
_cell.length_a   1.000
_cell.length_b   1.000
_cell.length_c   1.000
_cell.angle_alpha   90.00
_cell.angle_beta   90.00
_cell.angle_gamma   90.00
#
_symmetry.space_group_name_H-M   'P 1'
#
loop_
_entity.id
_entity.type
_entity.pdbx_description
1 polymer ?
#
loop_
_entity_poly.entity_id
_entity_poly.type
_entity_poly.pdbx_seq_one_letter_code
_entity_poly.pdbx_strand_id
1 'polypeptide(L)'
;GGKPVASSAAQQVSAEIPTSPSLYHPALIARSQVAAFFRDPHTSLQVWSREHGYPGEERYLDFHKRHWPSGLKLWRVTHPKADLADKLPYDPEAIAQAVDSHAHHFLEVVAGLGDARGGVVVAPFDTELFGHWWFEGVAFLEKVLEKAETHPLVHPTTLSQALSVEAPSPVELPEGSWGEGGDHRVWVNPETEHFWRELASVERQAWEALVQTSAHDGFRSAQAHELLLALASDWPFLVTTQAARDYAERRFALHVQRLRQLITEAGGPLPPWVAEDAAFPDGLLLSVVGEVVSHSAP
;
A
#
# COMPACT_ATOMS: atom_id res chain seq x y z
N GLY A 1 12.11 64.79 -17.47
CA GLY A 1 11.48 63.58 -16.92
C GLY A 1 10.76 62.86 -18.05
N GLY A 2 10.81 61.55 -18.21
CA GLY A 2 11.56 60.51 -17.51
C GLY A 2 11.92 59.43 -18.55
N LYS A 3 13.06 58.77 -18.35
CA LYS A 3 13.46 57.61 -19.15
C LYS A 3 12.45 56.47 -18.95
N PRO A 4 12.11 55.67 -19.96
CA PRO A 4 11.44 54.41 -19.73
C PRO A 4 12.37 53.53 -18.89
N VAL A 5 11.87 53.11 -17.74
CA VAL A 5 12.50 52.08 -16.92
C VAL A 5 12.41 50.79 -17.75
N ALA A 6 13.56 50.25 -18.15
CA ALA A 6 13.62 48.89 -18.65
C ALA A 6 13.07 47.99 -17.56
N SER A 7 11.91 47.36 -17.80
CA SER A 7 11.49 46.23 -16.99
C SER A 7 12.57 45.17 -17.16
N SER A 8 13.36 44.93 -16.12
CA SER A 8 14.15 43.70 -16.06
C SER A 8 13.12 42.58 -16.12
N ALA A 9 12.99 41.95 -17.28
CA ALA A 9 12.45 40.62 -17.35
C ALA A 9 13.33 39.80 -16.41
N ALA A 10 12.79 39.50 -15.22
CA ALA A 10 13.38 38.49 -14.37
C ALA A 10 13.39 37.23 -15.24
N GLN A 11 14.57 36.88 -15.75
CA GLN A 11 14.83 35.53 -16.21
C GLN A 11 14.57 34.65 -14.99
N GLN A 12 13.34 34.16 -14.85
CA GLN A 12 13.08 32.92 -14.15
C GLN A 12 13.81 31.85 -14.95
N VAL A 13 15.11 31.73 -14.69
CA VAL A 13 15.83 30.49 -14.95
C VAL A 13 15.09 29.48 -14.10
N SER A 14 14.23 28.67 -14.73
CA SER A 14 13.61 27.54 -14.06
C SER A 14 14.74 26.64 -13.59
N ALA A 15 15.08 26.74 -12.30
CA ALA A 15 16.06 25.86 -11.69
C ALA A 15 15.66 24.42 -12.00
N GLU A 16 16.61 23.65 -12.53
CA GLU A 16 16.40 22.24 -12.85
C GLU A 16 16.07 21.50 -11.55
N ILE A 17 14.96 20.77 -11.54
CA ILE A 17 14.51 20.03 -10.36
C ILE A 17 15.37 18.75 -10.27
N PRO A 18 16.01 18.44 -9.13
CA PRO A 18 16.79 17.23 -8.97
C PRO A 18 15.95 15.96 -9.18
N THR A 19 16.59 14.89 -9.65
CA THR A 19 15.96 13.57 -9.83
C THR A 19 16.22 12.59 -8.68
N SER A 20 17.11 12.96 -7.75
CA SER A 20 17.46 12.13 -6.60
C SER A 20 16.98 12.79 -5.32
N PRO A 21 15.98 12.21 -4.63
CA PRO A 21 15.56 12.71 -3.33
C PRO A 21 16.59 12.38 -2.25
N SER A 22 16.58 13.17 -1.17
CA SER A 22 17.18 12.73 0.08
C SER A 22 16.26 11.70 0.72
N LEU A 23 16.76 10.50 1.00
CA LEU A 23 15.95 9.37 1.45
C LEU A 23 15.19 9.68 2.76
N TYR A 24 15.80 10.44 3.65
CA TYR A 24 15.28 10.69 5.00
C TYR A 24 14.62 12.06 5.17
N HIS A 25 14.40 12.81 4.08
CA HIS A 25 13.74 14.10 4.14
C HIS A 25 12.56 14.13 3.17
N PRO A 26 11.44 14.77 3.53
CA PRO A 26 10.30 14.86 2.63
C PRO A 26 10.65 15.67 1.39
N ALA A 27 10.05 15.33 0.26
CA ALA A 27 10.23 16.06 -1.00
C ALA A 27 8.88 16.34 -1.68
N LEU A 28 8.75 17.48 -2.37
CA LEU A 28 7.58 17.74 -3.21
C LEU A 28 7.72 17.02 -4.54
N ILE A 29 6.63 16.40 -5.01
CA ILE A 29 6.64 15.75 -6.32
C ILE A 29 6.57 16.81 -7.41
N ALA A 30 7.65 16.94 -8.18
CA ALA A 30 7.82 17.91 -9.24
C ALA A 30 7.43 19.33 -8.78
N ARG A 31 6.46 19.96 -9.46
CA ARG A 31 5.93 21.29 -9.12
C ARG A 31 4.61 21.25 -8.34
N SER A 32 4.21 20.07 -7.86
CA SER A 32 2.96 19.91 -7.10
C SER A 32 3.12 20.32 -5.63
N GLN A 33 2.00 20.36 -4.90
CA GLN A 33 1.99 20.52 -3.44
C GLN A 33 1.93 19.17 -2.70
N VAL A 34 2.13 18.05 -3.41
CA VAL A 34 2.10 16.71 -2.83
C VAL A 34 3.50 16.35 -2.34
N ALA A 35 3.61 16.03 -1.05
CA ALA A 35 4.85 15.55 -0.45
C ALA A 35 4.98 14.03 -0.58
N ALA A 36 6.20 13.56 -0.84
CA ALA A 36 6.61 12.17 -0.86
C ALA A 36 7.59 11.88 0.29
N PHE A 37 7.49 10.66 0.81
CA PHE A 37 8.43 10.06 1.76
C PHE A 37 8.91 8.74 1.19
N PHE A 38 10.12 8.33 1.58
CA PHE A 38 10.82 7.24 0.92
C PHE A 38 11.08 6.09 1.88
N ARG A 39 10.79 4.86 1.42
CA ARG A 39 11.02 3.63 2.17
C ARG A 39 12.50 3.45 2.48
N ASP A 40 12.84 3.34 3.75
CA ASP A 40 14.19 3.00 4.17
C ASP A 40 14.49 1.50 3.91
N PRO A 41 15.54 1.17 3.12
CA PRO A 41 15.86 -0.21 2.80
C PRO A 41 16.43 -0.99 3.98
N HIS A 42 17.08 -0.33 4.96
CA HIS A 42 17.73 -1.01 6.07
C HIS A 42 16.72 -1.61 7.06
N THR A 43 15.77 -0.80 7.52
CA THR A 43 14.64 -1.22 8.36
C THR A 43 13.75 -2.23 7.62
N SER A 44 13.51 -2.01 6.32
CA SER A 44 12.77 -2.96 5.49
C SER A 44 13.45 -4.33 5.48
N LEU A 45 14.75 -4.40 5.20
CA LEU A 45 15.50 -5.65 5.17
C LEU A 45 15.51 -6.33 6.55
N GLN A 46 15.67 -5.55 7.62
CA GLN A 46 15.74 -6.07 8.98
C GLN A 46 14.44 -6.76 9.45
N VAL A 47 13.31 -6.42 8.84
CA VAL A 47 12.00 -7.03 9.15
C VAL A 47 11.58 -8.04 8.08
N TRP A 48 11.68 -7.71 6.79
CA TRP A 48 11.19 -8.55 5.69
C TRP A 48 12.17 -9.60 5.18
N SER A 49 13.44 -9.58 5.59
CA SER A 49 14.40 -10.60 5.15
C SER A 49 13.95 -12.00 5.59
N ARG A 50 13.82 -12.91 4.62
CA ARG A 50 13.53 -14.32 4.90
C ARG A 50 14.64 -15.03 5.66
N GLU A 51 15.88 -14.53 5.53
CA GLU A 51 17.06 -15.18 6.11
C GLU A 51 17.46 -14.59 7.46
N HIS A 52 17.34 -13.26 7.60
CA HIS A 52 17.89 -12.53 8.74
C HIS A 52 16.86 -11.63 9.44
N GLY A 53 15.61 -11.64 8.97
CA GLY A 53 14.55 -10.82 9.55
C GLY A 53 14.04 -11.40 10.86
N TYR A 54 13.57 -10.53 11.75
CA TYR A 54 13.01 -10.94 13.05
C TYR A 54 11.92 -12.04 12.97
N PRO A 55 11.01 -12.05 11.97
CA PRO A 55 9.99 -13.10 11.86
C PRO A 55 10.56 -14.53 11.76
N GLY A 56 11.82 -14.68 11.33
CA GLY A 56 12.50 -15.99 11.23
C GLY A 56 13.06 -16.50 12.55
N GLU A 57 12.92 -15.77 13.66
CA GLU A 57 13.47 -16.17 14.95
C GLU A 57 12.92 -17.50 15.45
N GLU A 58 13.81 -18.34 15.98
CA GLU A 58 13.51 -19.73 16.29
C GLU A 58 12.39 -19.94 17.32
N ARG A 59 12.16 -18.94 18.18
CA ARG A 59 11.15 -18.97 19.25
C ARG A 59 9.76 -18.57 18.79
N TYR A 60 9.63 -17.82 17.70
CA TYR A 60 8.36 -17.32 17.21
C TYR A 60 7.47 -18.39 16.61
N LEU A 61 6.16 -18.14 16.58
CA LEU A 61 5.16 -19.05 16.04
C LEU A 61 5.39 -19.30 14.54
N ASP A 62 5.45 -20.57 14.14
CA ASP A 62 5.55 -20.94 12.74
C ASP A 62 4.21 -20.76 12.03
N PHE A 63 4.21 -19.98 10.96
CA PHE A 63 3.00 -19.71 10.18
C PHE A 63 2.48 -20.94 9.40
N HIS A 64 3.41 -21.77 8.92
CA HIS A 64 3.16 -22.80 7.91
C HIS A 64 2.70 -24.12 8.53
N LYS A 65 3.19 -24.49 9.72
CA LYS A 65 2.79 -25.72 10.39
C LYS A 65 1.45 -25.57 11.12
N ARG A 66 0.42 -26.24 10.60
CA ARG A 66 -0.93 -26.21 11.13
C ARG A 66 -1.38 -27.59 11.61
N HIS A 67 -2.06 -27.61 12.75
CA HIS A 67 -2.62 -28.80 13.34
C HIS A 67 -3.89 -29.19 12.59
N TRP A 68 -3.98 -30.45 12.13
CA TRP A 68 -5.21 -30.98 11.57
C TRP A 68 -6.03 -31.70 12.65
N PRO A 69 -7.35 -31.48 12.77
CA PRO A 69 -8.23 -30.72 11.87
C PRO A 69 -8.46 -29.25 12.27
N SER A 70 -7.92 -28.79 13.39
CA SER A 70 -8.30 -27.48 13.96
C SER A 70 -7.76 -26.27 13.19
N GLY A 71 -6.73 -26.43 12.36
CA GLY A 71 -6.05 -25.34 11.67
C GLY A 71 -5.15 -24.48 12.57
N LEU A 72 -5.05 -24.81 13.88
CA LEU A 72 -4.26 -24.04 14.84
C LEU A 72 -2.76 -24.15 14.55
N LYS A 73 -2.04 -23.05 14.74
CA LYS A 73 -0.58 -23.00 14.72
C LYS A 73 -0.09 -23.28 16.15
N LEU A 74 0.67 -24.36 16.35
CA LEU A 74 1.08 -24.84 17.69
C LEU A 74 2.61 -25.07 17.80
N TRP A 75 3.37 -24.66 16.79
CA TRP A 75 4.80 -24.91 16.70
C TRP A 75 5.55 -23.61 16.48
N ARG A 76 6.81 -23.58 16.90
CA ARG A 76 7.72 -22.47 16.66
C ARG A 76 8.55 -22.69 15.41
N VAL A 77 9.07 -21.60 14.84
CA VAL A 77 9.94 -21.60 13.65
C VAL A 77 11.09 -22.61 13.82
N THR A 78 11.64 -22.76 15.02
CA THR A 78 12.68 -23.74 15.39
C THR A 78 14.03 -23.49 14.74
N HIS A 79 14.05 -23.37 13.42
CA HIS A 79 15.13 -22.87 12.61
C HIS A 79 14.50 -22.44 11.26
N PRO A 80 14.97 -21.35 10.61
CA PRO A 80 14.39 -20.86 9.35
C PRO A 80 14.34 -21.92 8.23
N LYS A 81 15.27 -22.88 8.27
CA LYS A 81 15.40 -23.97 7.29
C LYS A 81 14.94 -25.35 7.79
N ALA A 82 14.31 -25.43 8.96
CA ALA A 82 13.81 -26.70 9.47
C ALA A 82 12.61 -27.18 8.65
N ASP A 83 12.55 -28.49 8.40
CA ASP A 83 11.36 -29.12 7.82
C ASP A 83 10.17 -29.02 8.78
N LEU A 84 8.95 -29.09 8.24
CA LEU A 84 7.73 -29.05 9.05
C LEU A 84 7.72 -30.16 10.12
N ALA A 85 8.30 -31.32 9.84
CA ALA A 85 8.38 -32.41 10.82
C ALA A 85 9.20 -32.03 12.06
N ASP A 86 10.27 -31.26 11.89
CA ASP A 86 11.26 -30.96 12.93
C ASP A 86 10.88 -29.76 13.80
N LYS A 87 9.84 -29.01 13.42
CA LYS A 87 9.35 -27.86 14.21
C LYS A 87 8.91 -28.31 15.60
N LEU A 88 9.48 -27.69 16.61
CA LEU A 88 9.22 -27.93 18.03
C LEU A 88 7.96 -27.18 18.51
N PRO A 89 7.35 -27.61 19.64
CA PRO A 89 6.20 -26.91 20.21
C PRO A 89 6.49 -25.43 20.48
N TYR A 90 5.49 -24.59 20.25
CA TYR A 90 5.55 -23.17 20.58
C TYR A 90 5.43 -22.95 22.09
N ASP A 91 6.28 -22.08 22.64
CA ASP A 91 6.27 -21.68 24.04
C ASP A 91 6.02 -20.17 24.15
N PRO A 92 4.80 -19.75 24.48
CA PRO A 92 4.46 -18.34 24.63
C PRO A 92 5.27 -17.62 25.72
N GLU A 93 5.77 -18.32 26.73
CA GLU A 93 6.53 -17.69 27.82
C GLU A 93 7.95 -17.33 27.37
N ALA A 94 8.48 -18.02 26.36
CA ALA A 94 9.82 -17.82 25.83
C ALA A 94 9.96 -16.61 24.87
N ILE A 95 8.86 -15.99 24.44
CA ILE A 95 8.88 -14.94 23.40
C ILE A 95 9.20 -13.54 23.95
N ALA A 96 8.90 -13.26 25.22
CA ALA A 96 8.99 -11.91 25.77
C ALA A 96 10.39 -11.29 25.62
N GLN A 97 11.43 -12.06 25.92
CA GLN A 97 12.82 -11.61 25.77
C GLN A 97 13.21 -11.41 24.29
N ALA A 98 12.70 -12.25 23.39
CA ALA A 98 12.97 -12.15 21.96
C ALA A 98 12.39 -10.84 21.39
N VAL A 99 11.11 -10.59 21.69
CA VAL A 99 10.40 -9.38 21.27
C VAL A 99 11.09 -8.13 21.83
N ASP A 100 11.43 -8.13 23.12
CA ASP A 100 12.11 -7.00 23.77
C ASP A 100 13.48 -6.70 23.11
N SER A 101 14.28 -7.74 22.89
CA SER A 101 15.59 -7.62 22.26
C SER A 101 15.50 -7.15 20.80
N HIS A 102 14.52 -7.65 20.03
CA HIS A 102 14.33 -7.23 18.64
C HIS A 102 13.83 -5.80 18.55
N ALA A 103 12.91 -5.38 19.43
CA ALA A 103 12.45 -4.00 19.48
C ALA A 103 13.59 -3.03 19.81
N HIS A 104 14.45 -3.38 20.78
CA HIS A 104 15.65 -2.60 21.09
C HIS A 104 16.59 -2.54 19.87
N HIS A 105 16.92 -3.69 19.27
CA HIS A 105 17.79 -3.74 18.10
C HIS A 105 17.24 -2.91 16.92
N PHE A 106 15.93 -2.90 16.70
CA PHE A 106 15.33 -2.12 15.64
C PHE A 106 15.58 -0.61 15.84
N LEU A 107 15.44 -0.11 17.07
CA LEU A 107 15.76 1.29 17.39
C LEU A 107 17.25 1.60 17.20
N GLU A 108 18.14 0.69 17.57
CA GLU A 108 19.59 0.85 17.34
C GLU A 108 19.93 0.85 15.83
N VAL A 109 19.25 0.03 15.02
CA VAL A 109 19.38 0.08 13.55
C VAL A 109 18.99 1.46 13.04
N VAL A 110 17.85 1.99 13.47
CA VAL A 110 17.38 3.34 13.08
C VAL A 110 18.36 4.42 13.54
N ALA A 111 18.83 4.35 14.79
CA ALA A 111 19.79 5.31 15.36
C ALA A 111 21.16 5.28 14.66
N GLY A 112 21.54 4.11 14.11
CA GLY A 112 22.76 3.90 13.36
C GLY A 112 22.74 4.48 11.94
N LEU A 113 21.57 4.89 11.41
CA LEU A 113 21.45 5.51 10.08
C LEU A 113 21.98 6.95 10.12
N GLY A 114 23.28 7.12 9.88
CA GLY A 114 23.96 8.41 9.98
C GLY A 114 23.36 9.52 9.12
N ASP A 115 22.90 9.17 7.92
CA ASP A 115 22.28 10.10 6.96
C ASP A 115 20.84 10.50 7.35
N ALA A 116 20.23 9.82 8.33
CA ALA A 116 18.88 10.12 8.82
C ALA A 116 18.86 11.15 9.96
N ARG A 117 20.03 11.67 10.38
CA ARG A 117 20.11 12.63 11.49
C ARG A 117 19.32 13.90 11.20
N GLY A 118 18.29 14.16 12.01
CA GLY A 118 17.39 15.30 11.83
C GLY A 118 16.33 15.10 10.75
N GLY A 119 16.29 13.93 10.12
CA GLY A 119 15.27 13.53 9.15
C GLY A 119 14.23 12.58 9.76
N VAL A 120 13.50 11.91 8.87
CA VAL A 120 12.47 10.92 9.16
C VAL A 120 12.81 9.60 8.46
N VAL A 121 12.85 8.51 9.22
CA VAL A 121 12.99 7.15 8.69
C VAL A 121 11.60 6.57 8.50
N VAL A 122 11.26 6.20 7.27
CA VAL A 122 9.95 5.64 6.93
C VAL A 122 10.10 4.14 6.63
N ALA A 123 9.49 3.32 7.49
CA ALA A 123 9.49 1.86 7.40
C ALA A 123 8.06 1.34 7.13
N PRO A 124 7.59 1.36 5.88
CA PRO A 124 6.28 0.87 5.47
C PRO A 124 6.27 -0.66 5.35
N PHE A 125 5.22 -1.28 5.86
CA PHE A 125 5.01 -2.72 5.84
C PHE A 125 3.54 -3.04 5.61
N ASP A 126 3.25 -4.21 5.01
CA ASP A 126 1.89 -4.75 4.96
C ASP A 126 1.39 -5.03 6.39
N THR A 127 0.18 -4.61 6.71
CA THR A 127 -0.32 -4.64 8.10
C THR A 127 -0.43 -6.08 8.61
N GLU A 128 -0.85 -7.01 7.75
CA GLU A 128 -0.98 -8.43 8.07
C GLU A 128 0.36 -9.08 8.42
N LEU A 129 1.49 -8.43 8.14
CA LEU A 129 2.78 -8.89 8.64
C LEU A 129 2.73 -9.05 10.16
N PHE A 130 2.16 -8.07 10.86
CA PHE A 130 2.14 -8.02 12.32
C PHE A 130 0.88 -8.69 12.87
N GLY A 131 1.03 -9.85 13.49
CA GLY A 131 -0.03 -10.63 14.12
C GLY A 131 -0.56 -11.79 13.27
N HIS A 132 -0.49 -11.70 11.93
CA HIS A 132 -0.93 -12.78 11.05
C HIS A 132 0.24 -13.63 10.52
N TRP A 133 1.13 -13.04 9.72
CA TRP A 133 2.32 -13.73 9.18
C TRP A 133 3.40 -13.93 10.25
N TRP A 134 3.71 -12.86 10.98
CA TRP A 134 4.55 -12.86 12.16
C TRP A 134 3.67 -12.61 13.39
N PHE A 135 3.35 -13.67 14.12
CA PHE A 135 2.36 -13.62 15.20
C PHE A 135 2.73 -12.63 16.32
N GLU A 136 4.00 -12.59 16.70
CA GLU A 136 4.53 -11.70 17.74
C GLU A 136 4.77 -10.28 17.24
N GLY A 137 4.50 -9.99 15.97
CA GLY A 137 4.75 -8.70 15.35
C GLY A 137 4.00 -7.53 16.00
N VAL A 138 2.79 -7.76 16.52
CA VAL A 138 2.04 -6.72 17.25
C VAL A 138 2.76 -6.36 18.56
N ALA A 139 3.20 -7.36 19.33
CA ALA A 139 3.95 -7.16 20.57
C ALA A 139 5.30 -6.47 20.29
N PHE A 140 5.93 -6.77 19.15
CA PHE A 140 7.13 -6.06 18.70
C PHE A 140 6.85 -4.57 18.44
N LEU A 141 5.80 -4.23 17.71
CA LEU A 141 5.44 -2.82 17.46
C LEU A 141 5.17 -2.07 18.77
N GLU A 142 4.45 -2.70 19.70
CA GLU A 142 4.22 -2.15 21.04
C GLU A 142 5.55 -1.85 21.75
N LYS A 143 6.47 -2.82 21.79
CA LYS A 143 7.79 -2.63 22.42
C LYS A 143 8.68 -1.61 21.70
N VAL A 144 8.60 -1.50 20.38
CA VAL A 144 9.32 -0.46 19.63
C VAL A 144 8.82 0.92 20.06
N LEU A 145 7.51 1.13 20.13
CA LEU A 145 6.91 2.40 20.53
C LEU A 145 7.23 2.75 21.99
N GLU A 146 7.02 1.80 22.92
CA GLU A 146 7.34 1.99 24.35
C GLU A 146 8.82 2.38 24.56
N LYS A 147 9.75 1.66 23.91
CA LYS A 147 11.19 1.94 24.06
C LYS A 147 11.57 3.27 23.41
N ALA A 148 10.92 3.64 22.30
CA ALA A 148 11.21 4.89 21.61
C ALA A 148 10.83 6.13 22.44
N GLU A 149 9.90 6.02 23.40
CA GLU A 149 9.57 7.14 24.31
C GLU A 149 10.77 7.64 25.12
N THR A 150 11.69 6.73 25.46
CA THR A 150 12.88 7.05 26.27
C THR A 150 14.18 6.97 25.48
N HIS A 151 14.11 6.64 24.19
CA HIS A 151 15.28 6.50 23.34
C HIS A 151 15.90 7.89 23.04
N PRO A 152 17.22 8.07 23.17
CA PRO A 152 17.84 9.41 23.11
C PRO A 152 17.92 10.02 21.71
N LEU A 153 17.81 9.20 20.65
CA LEU A 153 18.04 9.62 19.26
C LEU A 153 16.87 9.35 18.31
N VAL A 154 15.88 8.57 18.74
CA VAL A 154 14.83 8.05 17.85
C VAL A 154 13.50 8.31 18.50
N HIS A 155 12.63 9.04 17.82
CA HIS A 155 11.33 9.44 18.34
C HIS A 155 10.24 9.10 17.31
N PRO A 156 9.15 8.45 17.72
CA PRO A 156 8.04 8.19 16.82
C PRO A 156 7.33 9.51 16.49
N THR A 157 6.92 9.65 15.24
CA THR A 157 6.19 10.82 14.74
C THR A 157 5.23 10.40 13.65
N THR A 158 4.25 11.26 13.36
CA THR A 158 3.41 11.11 12.15
C THR A 158 4.03 11.85 10.98
N LEU A 159 3.73 11.42 9.75
CA LEU A 159 4.23 12.10 8.54
C LEU A 159 3.73 13.55 8.46
N SER A 160 2.52 13.83 8.93
CA SER A 160 1.98 15.20 8.99
C SER A 160 2.76 16.10 9.95
N GLN A 161 3.20 15.56 11.10
CA GLN A 161 4.07 16.29 12.02
C GLN A 161 5.46 16.51 11.43
N ALA A 162 6.07 15.49 10.81
CA ALA A 162 7.36 15.62 10.14
C ALA A 162 7.33 16.74 9.07
N LEU A 163 6.27 16.78 8.26
CA LEU A 163 6.07 17.81 7.23
C LEU A 163 5.87 19.23 7.82
N SER A 164 5.37 19.35 9.05
CA SER A 164 5.21 20.65 9.71
C SER A 164 6.52 21.25 10.21
N VAL A 165 7.58 20.43 10.34
CA VAL A 165 8.88 20.83 10.88
C VAL A 165 9.84 21.26 9.78
N GLU A 166 9.77 20.64 8.61
CA GLU A 166 10.68 20.89 7.49
C GLU A 166 9.90 21.21 6.20
N ALA A 167 10.27 22.30 5.54
CA ALA A 167 9.72 22.64 4.23
C ALA A 167 10.41 21.78 3.14
N PRO A 168 9.68 20.90 2.44
CA PRO A 168 10.26 20.00 1.46
C PRO A 168 10.74 20.74 0.20
N SER A 169 11.85 20.27 -0.38
CA SER A 169 12.31 20.71 -1.69
C SER A 169 11.69 19.85 -2.81
N PRO A 170 11.49 20.39 -4.01
CA PRO A 170 10.94 19.62 -5.13
C PRO A 170 11.93 18.60 -5.69
N VAL A 171 11.40 17.46 -6.13
CA VAL A 171 12.14 16.37 -6.79
C VAL A 171 11.30 15.79 -7.95
N GLU A 172 11.94 15.44 -9.05
CA GLU A 172 11.32 14.66 -10.12
C GLU A 172 11.44 13.17 -9.77
N LEU A 173 10.31 12.47 -9.67
CA LEU A 173 10.30 11.03 -9.39
C LEU A 173 10.14 10.24 -10.70
N PRO A 174 11.02 9.26 -10.98
CA PRO A 174 10.79 8.35 -12.08
C PRO A 174 9.56 7.47 -11.80
N GLU A 175 8.95 6.97 -12.86
CA GLU A 175 7.91 5.95 -12.77
C GLU A 175 8.47 4.68 -12.10
N GLY A 176 7.67 4.06 -11.23
CA GLY A 176 8.08 2.83 -10.55
C GLY A 176 7.03 2.31 -9.58
N SER A 177 7.40 1.24 -8.88
CA SER A 177 6.61 0.64 -7.80
C SER A 177 7.51 0.14 -6.68
N TRP A 178 6.92 -0.24 -5.56
CA TRP A 178 7.62 -0.95 -4.48
C TRP A 178 7.67 -2.47 -4.63
N GLY A 179 7.10 -3.01 -5.73
CA GLY A 179 7.05 -4.43 -6.05
C GLY A 179 8.37 -4.98 -6.60
N GLU A 180 8.36 -6.23 -7.03
CA GLU A 180 9.55 -6.87 -7.60
C GLU A 180 10.09 -6.10 -8.81
N GLY A 181 11.39 -5.82 -8.81
CA GLY A 181 12.05 -5.07 -9.89
C GLY A 181 11.86 -3.56 -9.84
N GLY A 182 11.02 -3.03 -8.93
CA GLY A 182 10.79 -1.60 -8.79
C GLY A 182 9.98 -0.96 -9.93
N ASP A 183 9.36 -1.78 -10.78
CA ASP A 183 8.60 -1.35 -11.97
C ASP A 183 7.21 -2.03 -12.00
N HIS A 184 6.58 -2.09 -13.17
CA HIS A 184 5.21 -2.62 -13.32
C HIS A 184 5.14 -4.11 -13.63
N ARG A 185 6.27 -4.84 -13.73
CA ARG A 185 6.29 -6.23 -14.22
C ARG A 185 5.36 -7.19 -13.47
N VAL A 186 5.10 -6.91 -12.19
CA VAL A 186 4.21 -7.72 -11.37
C VAL A 186 2.75 -7.62 -11.84
N TRP A 187 2.33 -6.46 -12.36
CA TRP A 187 0.95 -6.21 -12.79
C TRP A 187 0.80 -6.17 -14.31
N VAL A 188 1.87 -5.85 -15.05
CA VAL A 188 1.89 -5.70 -16.51
C VAL A 188 2.89 -6.68 -17.10
N ASN A 189 2.37 -7.84 -17.53
CA ASN A 189 3.14 -8.91 -18.16
C ASN A 189 2.22 -9.75 -19.07
N PRO A 190 2.75 -10.71 -19.85
CA PRO A 190 1.94 -11.52 -20.77
C PRO A 190 0.81 -12.31 -20.12
N GLU A 191 0.94 -12.72 -18.85
CA GLU A 191 -0.11 -13.47 -18.14
C GLU A 191 -1.27 -12.56 -17.71
N THR A 192 -0.98 -11.30 -17.41
CA THR A 192 -1.97 -10.31 -16.94
C THR A 192 -2.54 -9.42 -18.03
N GLU A 193 -2.02 -9.51 -19.27
CA GLU A 193 -2.43 -8.64 -20.39
C GLU A 193 -3.96 -8.64 -20.62
N HIS A 194 -4.61 -9.79 -20.42
CA HIS A 194 -6.04 -9.94 -20.63
C HIS A 194 -6.89 -9.05 -19.70
N PHE A 195 -6.45 -8.83 -18.45
CA PHE A 195 -7.14 -7.91 -17.51
C PHE A 195 -7.23 -6.50 -18.10
N TRP A 196 -6.11 -6.00 -18.61
CA TRP A 196 -6.02 -4.65 -19.18
C TRP A 196 -6.81 -4.49 -20.47
N ARG A 197 -6.82 -5.52 -21.34
CA ARG A 197 -7.64 -5.51 -22.57
C ARG A 197 -9.14 -5.47 -22.24
N GLU A 198 -9.57 -6.28 -21.26
CA GLU A 198 -10.98 -6.29 -20.83
C GLU A 198 -11.38 -4.97 -20.16
N LEU A 199 -10.54 -4.42 -19.27
CA LEU A 199 -10.79 -3.11 -18.66
C LEU A 199 -10.89 -2.00 -19.71
N ALA A 200 -9.95 -1.93 -20.65
CA ALA A 200 -9.97 -0.94 -21.72
C ALA A 200 -11.25 -0.99 -22.58
N SER A 201 -11.90 -2.16 -22.68
CA SER A 201 -13.14 -2.33 -23.43
C SER A 201 -14.38 -1.73 -22.74
N VAL A 202 -14.37 -1.63 -21.40
CA VAL A 202 -15.55 -1.27 -20.60
C VAL A 202 -15.38 0.04 -19.84
N GLU A 203 -14.15 0.38 -19.44
CA GLU A 203 -13.86 1.48 -18.51
C GLU A 203 -14.39 2.83 -19.01
N ARG A 204 -14.18 3.16 -20.29
CA ARG A 204 -14.69 4.42 -20.85
C ARG A 204 -16.22 4.51 -20.77
N GLN A 205 -16.91 3.44 -21.17
CA GLN A 205 -18.37 3.38 -21.13
C GLN A 205 -18.88 3.44 -19.69
N ALA A 206 -18.16 2.82 -18.75
CA ALA A 206 -18.46 2.87 -17.34
C ALA A 206 -18.37 4.31 -16.80
N TRP A 207 -17.28 5.01 -17.08
CA TRP A 207 -17.10 6.41 -16.68
C TRP A 207 -18.15 7.34 -17.29
N GLU A 208 -18.43 7.20 -18.59
CA GLU A 208 -19.44 8.00 -19.27
C GLU A 208 -20.83 7.83 -18.63
N ALA A 209 -21.23 6.59 -18.35
CA ALA A 209 -22.49 6.31 -17.67
C ALA A 209 -22.53 6.88 -16.24
N LEU A 210 -21.43 6.80 -15.48
CA LEU A 210 -21.34 7.37 -14.12
C LEU A 210 -21.45 8.91 -14.08
N VAL A 211 -20.97 9.60 -15.12
CA VAL A 211 -20.99 11.07 -15.22
C VAL A 211 -22.32 11.59 -15.76
N GLN A 212 -22.95 10.88 -16.71
CA GLN A 212 -24.19 11.33 -17.35
C GLN A 212 -25.42 11.23 -16.43
N THR A 213 -25.40 10.34 -15.43
CA THR A 213 -26.49 10.28 -14.45
C THR A 213 -26.26 11.21 -13.27
N SER A 214 -27.17 12.18 -13.11
CA SER A 214 -27.23 13.06 -11.94
C SER A 214 -28.09 12.48 -10.81
N ALA A 215 -28.79 11.36 -11.05
CA ALA A 215 -29.60 10.71 -10.05
C ALA A 215 -28.70 9.85 -9.14
N HIS A 216 -28.85 10.04 -7.82
CA HIS A 216 -28.40 9.05 -6.86
C HIS A 216 -29.42 7.91 -6.88
N ASP A 217 -29.24 6.97 -7.80
CA ASP A 217 -29.96 5.71 -7.82
C ASP A 217 -29.03 4.54 -7.46
N GLY A 218 -29.62 3.40 -7.11
CA GLY A 218 -28.82 2.21 -6.80
C GLY A 218 -28.02 1.69 -8.00
N PHE A 219 -28.34 2.10 -9.23
CA PHE A 219 -27.59 1.70 -10.42
C PHE A 219 -26.23 2.36 -10.46
N ARG A 220 -26.20 3.67 -10.23
CA ARG A 220 -24.96 4.44 -10.19
C ARG A 220 -24.03 3.95 -9.09
N SER A 221 -24.58 3.67 -7.89
CA SER A 221 -23.81 3.07 -6.78
C SER A 221 -23.23 1.72 -7.16
N ALA A 222 -24.06 0.81 -7.69
CA ALA A 222 -23.62 -0.52 -8.10
C ALA A 222 -22.57 -0.47 -9.21
N GLN A 223 -22.72 0.46 -10.16
CA GLN A 223 -21.79 0.63 -11.27
C GLN A 223 -20.43 1.14 -10.79
N ALA A 224 -20.41 2.15 -9.93
CA ALA A 224 -19.17 2.67 -9.34
C ALA A 224 -18.45 1.56 -8.55
N HIS A 225 -19.21 0.76 -7.80
CA HIS A 225 -18.67 -0.35 -7.02
C HIS A 225 -18.05 -1.43 -7.91
N GLU A 226 -18.76 -1.92 -8.94
CA GLU A 226 -18.25 -2.95 -9.84
C GLU A 226 -17.07 -2.46 -10.68
N LEU A 227 -17.03 -1.17 -11.05
CA LEU A 227 -15.87 -0.57 -11.71
C LEU A 227 -14.64 -0.59 -10.79
N LEU A 228 -14.76 -0.15 -9.54
CA LEU A 228 -13.65 -0.14 -8.59
C LEU A 228 -13.18 -1.57 -8.25
N LEU A 229 -14.10 -2.51 -8.11
CA LEU A 229 -13.76 -3.92 -7.92
C LEU A 229 -13.02 -4.47 -9.14
N ALA A 230 -13.44 -4.15 -10.36
CA ALA A 230 -12.73 -4.59 -11.58
C ALA A 230 -11.32 -3.97 -11.70
N LEU A 231 -11.13 -2.74 -11.20
CA LEU A 231 -9.85 -2.01 -11.22
C LEU A 231 -8.87 -2.42 -10.11
N ALA A 232 -9.26 -3.30 -9.18
CA ALA A 232 -8.38 -3.71 -8.08
C ALA A 232 -7.10 -4.39 -8.61
N SER A 233 -5.94 -3.92 -8.15
CA SER A 233 -4.63 -4.42 -8.58
C SER A 233 -4.31 -5.83 -8.06
N ASP A 234 -5.08 -6.31 -7.09
CA ASP A 234 -5.00 -7.67 -6.54
C ASP A 234 -5.20 -8.74 -7.62
N TRP A 235 -6.05 -8.52 -8.63
CA TRP A 235 -6.31 -9.55 -9.64
C TRP A 235 -5.06 -9.92 -10.45
N PRO A 236 -4.40 -8.98 -11.14
CA PRO A 236 -3.14 -9.29 -11.82
C PRO A 236 -2.04 -9.71 -10.85
N PHE A 237 -2.00 -9.17 -9.61
CA PHE A 237 -1.01 -9.57 -8.60
C PHE A 237 -1.13 -11.07 -8.21
N LEU A 238 -2.35 -11.55 -7.94
CA LEU A 238 -2.62 -12.95 -7.56
C LEU A 238 -2.34 -13.95 -8.69
N VAL A 239 -2.44 -13.50 -9.95
CA VAL A 239 -2.03 -14.30 -11.11
C VAL A 239 -0.51 -14.41 -11.17
N THR A 240 0.21 -13.27 -11.17
CA THR A 240 1.67 -13.26 -11.28
C THR A 240 2.36 -14.00 -10.12
N THR A 241 1.84 -13.86 -8.90
CA THR A 241 2.39 -14.55 -7.70
C THR A 241 1.93 -16.01 -7.58
N GLN A 242 1.04 -16.47 -8.45
CA GLN A 242 0.43 -17.80 -8.42
C GLN A 242 -0.26 -18.16 -7.09
N ALA A 243 -0.63 -17.15 -6.29
CA ALA A 243 -1.24 -17.37 -4.98
C ALA A 243 -2.69 -17.86 -5.08
N ALA A 244 -3.46 -17.33 -6.04
CA ALA A 244 -4.88 -17.65 -6.20
C ALA A 244 -5.40 -17.33 -7.62
N ARG A 245 -4.66 -17.75 -8.66
CA ARG A 245 -4.95 -17.43 -10.06
C ARG A 245 -6.42 -17.65 -10.47
N ASP A 246 -6.90 -18.87 -10.28
CA ASP A 246 -8.27 -19.28 -10.60
C ASP A 246 -9.34 -18.41 -9.94
N TYR A 247 -9.08 -17.97 -8.70
CA TYR A 247 -9.98 -17.10 -7.97
C TYR A 247 -9.97 -15.68 -8.56
N ALA A 248 -8.78 -15.13 -8.83
CA ALA A 248 -8.61 -13.80 -9.39
C ALA A 248 -9.28 -13.67 -10.77
N GLU A 249 -9.03 -14.62 -11.68
CA GLU A 249 -9.60 -14.61 -13.03
C GLU A 249 -11.15 -14.69 -12.98
N ARG A 250 -11.70 -15.57 -12.13
CA ARG A 250 -13.16 -15.69 -11.96
C ARG A 250 -13.79 -14.43 -11.37
N ARG A 251 -13.18 -13.85 -10.35
CA ARG A 251 -13.69 -12.63 -9.67
C ARG A 251 -13.67 -11.44 -10.61
N PHE A 252 -12.55 -11.22 -11.29
CA PHE A 252 -12.44 -10.15 -12.27
C PHE A 252 -13.48 -10.28 -13.39
N ALA A 253 -13.62 -11.47 -13.98
CA ALA A 253 -14.60 -11.70 -15.05
C ALA A 253 -16.03 -11.43 -14.60
N LEU A 254 -16.38 -11.81 -13.36
CA LEU A 254 -17.68 -11.50 -12.76
C LEU A 254 -17.91 -9.99 -12.64
N HIS A 255 -16.92 -9.24 -12.14
CA HIS A 255 -17.03 -7.78 -11.98
C HIS A 255 -17.19 -7.08 -13.32
N VAL A 256 -16.42 -7.47 -14.34
CA VAL A 256 -16.55 -6.92 -15.70
C VAL A 256 -17.91 -7.28 -16.32
N GLN A 257 -18.40 -8.51 -16.14
CA GLN A 257 -19.71 -8.92 -16.63
C GLN A 257 -20.84 -8.09 -16.01
N ARG A 258 -20.81 -7.93 -14.68
CA ARG A 258 -21.79 -7.13 -13.94
C ARG A 258 -21.74 -5.66 -14.33
N LEU A 259 -20.54 -5.11 -14.51
CA LEU A 259 -20.37 -3.75 -14.97
C LEU A 259 -21.01 -3.54 -16.35
N ARG A 260 -20.79 -4.46 -17.30
CA ARG A 260 -21.44 -4.42 -18.63
C ARG A 260 -22.96 -4.52 -18.54
N GLN A 261 -23.47 -5.38 -17.64
CA GLN A 261 -24.91 -5.51 -17.39
C GLN A 261 -25.49 -4.18 -16.90
N LEU A 262 -24.89 -3.57 -15.89
CA LEU A 262 -25.35 -2.30 -15.31
C LEU A 262 -25.35 -1.15 -16.33
N ILE A 263 -24.33 -1.08 -17.21
CA ILE A 263 -24.28 -0.10 -18.29
C ILE A 263 -25.43 -0.30 -19.28
N THR A 264 -25.72 -1.57 -19.63
CA THR A 264 -26.73 -1.91 -20.66
C THR A 264 -28.16 -1.76 -20.14
N GLU A 265 -28.41 -2.13 -18.89
CA GLU A 265 -29.75 -2.16 -18.27
C GLU A 265 -30.09 -0.86 -17.53
N ALA A 266 -29.26 0.18 -17.67
CA ALA A 266 -29.46 1.47 -17.03
C ALA A 266 -30.87 2.03 -17.28
N GLY A 267 -31.55 2.44 -16.20
CA GLY A 267 -32.94 2.93 -16.24
C GLY A 267 -34.03 1.85 -16.12
N GLY A 268 -33.65 0.57 -16.05
CA GLY A 268 -34.54 -0.55 -15.72
C GLY A 268 -34.66 -0.81 -14.20
N PRO A 269 -35.23 -1.95 -13.77
CA PRO A 269 -35.13 -2.41 -12.40
C PRO A 269 -33.72 -2.93 -12.10
N LEU A 270 -33.23 -2.72 -10.87
CA LEU A 270 -31.90 -3.20 -10.47
C LEU A 270 -31.78 -4.72 -10.61
N PRO A 271 -30.63 -5.23 -11.09
CA PRO A 271 -30.37 -6.65 -11.09
C PRO A 271 -30.48 -7.25 -9.67
N PRO A 272 -31.09 -8.43 -9.49
CA PRO A 272 -31.32 -9.01 -8.15
C PRO A 272 -30.05 -9.17 -7.30
N TRP A 273 -28.92 -9.49 -7.94
CA TRP A 273 -27.63 -9.67 -7.27
C TRP A 273 -27.13 -8.40 -6.57
N VAL A 274 -27.59 -7.21 -6.97
CA VAL A 274 -27.19 -5.94 -6.33
C VAL A 274 -27.66 -5.91 -4.87
N ALA A 275 -28.83 -6.48 -4.57
CA ALA A 275 -29.35 -6.56 -3.20
C ALA A 275 -28.62 -7.63 -2.36
N GLU A 276 -28.13 -8.70 -3.00
CA GLU A 276 -27.41 -9.79 -2.35
C GLU A 276 -25.99 -9.40 -1.95
N ASP A 277 -25.32 -8.58 -2.78
CA ASP A 277 -23.96 -8.08 -2.58
C ASP A 277 -23.90 -6.68 -1.96
N ALA A 278 -24.97 -6.24 -1.27
CA ALA A 278 -25.04 -4.96 -0.58
C ALA A 278 -24.11 -4.92 0.66
N ALA A 279 -22.81 -5.00 0.43
CA ALA A 279 -21.75 -4.87 1.42
C ALA A 279 -21.39 -3.40 1.71
N PHE A 280 -21.79 -2.47 0.83
CA PHE A 280 -21.51 -1.05 0.97
C PHE A 280 -22.78 -0.24 1.21
N PRO A 281 -22.79 0.67 2.20
CA PRO A 281 -23.85 1.67 2.33
C PRO A 281 -23.95 2.49 1.05
N ASP A 282 -25.17 2.71 0.56
CA ASP A 282 -25.42 3.59 -0.58
C ASP A 282 -24.76 4.96 -0.37
N GLY A 283 -24.00 5.42 -1.37
CA GLY A 283 -23.55 6.82 -1.46
C GLY A 283 -22.11 7.12 -1.06
N LEU A 284 -21.38 6.25 -0.34
CA LEU A 284 -20.00 6.53 0.09
C LEU A 284 -19.04 6.71 -1.11
N LEU A 285 -19.21 5.90 -2.15
CA LEU A 285 -18.44 6.01 -3.39
C LEU A 285 -18.92 7.16 -4.28
N LEU A 286 -20.23 7.46 -4.22
CA LEU A 286 -20.82 8.51 -5.06
C LEU A 286 -20.44 9.92 -4.60
N SER A 287 -20.19 10.14 -3.31
CA SER A 287 -19.68 11.43 -2.83
C SER A 287 -18.27 11.70 -3.38
N VAL A 288 -17.40 10.68 -3.40
CA VAL A 288 -16.05 10.78 -3.96
C VAL A 288 -16.10 11.03 -5.47
N VAL A 289 -16.93 10.28 -6.21
CA VAL A 289 -17.12 10.50 -7.65
C VAL A 289 -17.66 11.91 -7.93
N GLY A 290 -18.60 12.39 -7.10
CA GLY A 290 -19.12 13.76 -7.19
C GLY A 290 -18.03 14.83 -7.05
N GLU A 291 -17.16 14.70 -6.05
CA GLU A 291 -16.03 15.61 -5.83
C GLU A 291 -15.02 15.58 -6.99
N VAL A 292 -14.67 14.39 -7.50
CA VAL A 292 -13.73 14.26 -8.62
C VAL A 292 -14.29 14.92 -9.88
N VAL A 293 -15.57 14.71 -10.19
CA VAL A 293 -16.22 15.32 -11.35
C VAL A 293 -16.31 16.84 -11.20
N SER A 294 -16.63 17.36 -10.00
CA SER A 294 -16.73 18.80 -9.78
C SER A 294 -15.39 19.54 -9.85
N HIS A 295 -14.28 18.89 -9.48
CA HIS A 295 -12.93 19.47 -9.57
C HIS A 295 -12.28 19.29 -10.95
N SER A 296 -12.86 18.48 -11.83
CA SER A 296 -12.42 18.26 -13.21
C SER A 296 -13.11 19.21 -14.22
N ALA A 297 -14.06 20.03 -13.75
CA ALA A 297 -14.66 21.08 -14.57
C ALA A 297 -13.68 22.28 -14.67
N PRO A 298 -13.40 22.80 -15.87
CA PRO A 298 -12.47 23.92 -16.08
C PRO A 298 -12.96 25.23 -15.45
#